data_AF-A0A1I2NHZ8-F1
#
_entry.id   AF-A0A1I2NHZ8-F1
#
_cell.length_a   1.000
_cell.length_b   1.000
_cell.length_c   1.000
_cell.angle_alpha   90.00
_cell.angle_beta   90.00
_cell.angle_gamma   90.00
#
_symmetry.space_group_name_H-M   'P 1'
#
loop_
_entity.id
_entity.type
_entity.pdbx_description
1 polymer ?
#
loop_
_entity_poly.entity_id
_entity_poly.type
_entity_poly.pdbx_seq_one_letter_code
_entity_poly.pdbx_strand_id
1 'polypeptide(L)' 'MLSPCCSERIRVEFHEEYYHCCDDGYPLKVPYLVCTKCGKGYAPRYTADEQRELMEGKRAGRMAS' A
#
# COMPACT_ATOMS: atom_id res chain seq x y z
N MET A 1 0.67 -10.82 8.48
CA MET A 1 0.36 -9.54 9.15
C MET A 1 -0.98 -9.68 9.87
N LEU A 2 -1.05 -9.28 11.14
CA LEU A 2 -2.27 -9.35 11.95
C LEU A 2 -2.83 -7.94 12.17
N SER A 3 -4.15 -7.84 12.24
CA SER A 3 -4.84 -6.56 12.42
C SER A 3 -4.57 -5.99 13.82
N PRO A 4 -4.31 -4.68 13.95
CA PRO A 4 -4.06 -4.06 15.26
C PRO A 4 -5.33 -3.95 16.12
N CYS A 5 -6.52 -4.15 15.56
CA CYS A 5 -7.77 -4.08 16.34
C CYS A 5 -8.11 -5.35 17.10
N CYS A 6 -7.86 -6.53 16.51
CA CYS A 6 -8.31 -7.80 17.08
C CYS A 6 -7.36 -8.97 16.79
N SER A 7 -6.14 -8.66 16.33
CA SER A 7 -5.08 -9.64 16.03
C SER A 7 -5.46 -10.73 15.03
N GLU A 8 -6.52 -10.51 14.24
CA GLU A 8 -6.95 -11.44 13.21
C GLU A 8 -6.24 -11.19 11.87
N ARG A 9 -6.30 -12.17 10.96
CA ARG A 9 -5.76 -12.08 9.60
C ARG A 9 -6.26 -10.82 8.87
N ILE A 10 -5.34 -10.19 8.15
CA ILE A 10 -5.61 -9.09 7.23
C ILE A 10 -5.75 -9.63 5.81
N ARG A 11 -6.72 -9.09 5.05
CA ARG A 11 -6.82 -9.19 3.59
C ARG A 11 -6.34 -7.88 2.97
N VAL A 12 -5.65 -7.97 1.84
CA VAL A 12 -5.27 -6.80 1.04
C VAL A 12 -6.34 -6.56 -0.01
N GLU A 13 -6.85 -5.34 -0.06
CA GLU A 13 -7.73 -4.82 -1.10
C GLU A 13 -7.00 -3.69 -1.84
N PHE A 14 -7.48 -3.31 -3.01
CA PHE A 14 -6.89 -2.20 -3.77
C PHE A 14 -7.97 -1.17 -4.04
N HIS A 15 -7.75 0.05 -3.57
CA HIS A 15 -8.63 1.17 -3.81
C HIS A 15 -8.06 2.03 -4.94
N GLU A 16 -8.94 2.60 -5.74
CA GLU A 16 -8.58 3.56 -6.76
C GLU A 16 -8.51 4.95 -6.13
N GLU A 17 -7.32 5.53 -6.08
CA GLU A 17 -7.11 6.90 -5.62
C GLU A 17 -6.67 7.77 -6.79
N TYR A 18 -7.35 8.91 -6.94
CA TYR A 18 -7.01 9.95 -7.89
C TYR A 18 -6.14 10.97 -7.17
N TYR A 19 -4.84 10.97 -7.47
CA TYR A 19 -3.96 11.99 -6.91
C TYR A 19 -4.28 13.32 -7.58
N HIS A 20 -4.89 14.24 -6.83
CA HIS A 20 -5.15 15.59 -7.29
C HIS A 20 -3.80 16.27 -7.57
N CYS A 21 -3.41 16.33 -8.85
CA CYS A 21 -2.36 17.18 -9.47
C CYS A 21 -1.79 16.57 -10.78
N CYS A 22 -2.11 15.31 -11.13
CA CYS A 22 -1.72 14.71 -12.41
C CYS A 22 -2.96 14.51 -13.31
N ASP A 23 -2.96 15.14 -14.48
CA ASP A 23 -4.07 15.11 -15.47
C ASP A 23 -3.98 13.90 -16.42
N ASP A 24 -3.27 12.84 -16.04
CA ASP A 24 -3.13 11.64 -16.88
C ASP A 24 -4.34 10.70 -16.81
N GLY A 25 -5.33 11.02 -15.96
CA GLY A 25 -6.55 10.23 -15.81
C GLY A 25 -6.29 8.81 -15.32
N TYR A 26 -5.11 8.54 -14.74
CA TYR A 26 -4.70 7.20 -14.36
C TYR A 26 -4.92 6.98 -12.85
N PRO A 27 -5.95 6.22 -12.44
CA PRO A 27 -6.18 5.94 -11.03
C PRO A 27 -5.06 5.07 -10.48
N LEU A 28 -4.49 5.47 -9.34
CA LEU A 28 -3.53 4.65 -8.62
C LEU A 28 -4.28 3.57 -7.85
N LYS A 29 -3.89 2.31 -8.07
CA LYS A 29 -4.36 1.19 -7.25
C LYS A 29 -3.54 1.14 -5.96
N VAL A 30 -4.06 1.79 -4.92
CA VAL A 30 -3.42 1.88 -3.61
C VAL A 30 -3.86 0.69 -2.77
N PRO A 31 -2.91 -0.09 -2.21
CA PRO A 31 -3.24 -1.19 -1.31
C PRO A 31 -3.89 -0.67 -0.03
N TYR A 32 -4.99 -1.29 0.36
CA TYR A 32 -5.74 -1.01 1.58
C TYR A 32 -5.88 -2.31 2.39
N LEU A 33 -5.53 -2.26 3.67
CA LEU A 33 -5.46 -3.44 4.52
C LEU A 33 -6.77 -3.59 5.31
N VAL A 34 -7.47 -4.70 5.17
CA VAL A 34 -8.77 -4.94 5.81
C VAL A 34 -8.70 -6.12 6.77
N CYS A 35 -9.12 -5.91 8.02
CA CYS A 35 -9.26 -7.01 8.99
C CYS A 35 -10.38 -7.96 8.55
N THR A 36 -10.08 -9.25 8.43
CA THR A 36 -11.06 -10.26 7.94
C THR A 36 -12.23 -10.51 8.88
N LYS A 37 -12.07 -10.25 10.20
CA LYS A 37 -13.14 -10.48 11.18
C LYS A 37 -14.04 -9.28 11.40
N CYS A 38 -13.47 -8.08 11.51
CA CYS A 38 -14.24 -6.88 11.85
C CYS A 38 -14.40 -5.89 10.71
N GLY A 39 -13.75 -6.11 9.56
CA GLY A 39 -13.82 -5.23 8.39
C GLY A 39 -13.13 -3.88 8.55
N LYS A 40 -12.43 -3.62 9.67
CA LYS A 40 -11.69 -2.36 9.85
C LYS A 40 -10.56 -2.24 8.85
N GLY A 41 -10.52 -1.10 8.18
CA GLY A 41 -9.53 -0.73 7.19
C GLY A 41 -8.34 0.04 7.75
N TYR A 42 -7.17 -0.17 7.16
CA TYR A 42 -5.94 0.53 7.47
C TYR A 42 -5.25 0.91 6.17
N ALA A 43 -4.92 2.19 6.04
CA ALA A 43 -3.94 2.59 5.04
C ALA A 43 -2.57 2.04 5.50
N PRO A 44 -1.79 1.40 4.62
CA PRO A 44 -0.41 1.07 4.94
C PRO A 44 0.34 2.38 5.22
N ARG A 45 0.67 2.61 6.50
CA ARG A 45 1.58 3.68 6.88
C ARG A 45 2.98 3.15 6.66
N TYR A 46 3.61 3.56 5.58
CA TYR A 46 5.06 3.41 5.44
C TYR A 46 5.71 4.50 6.31
N THR A 47 6.66 4.10 7.14
CA THR A 47 7.62 5.05 7.69
C THR A 47 8.46 5.65 6.56
N ALA A 48 9.06 6.82 6.79
CA ALA A 48 9.93 7.45 5.79
C ALA A 48 11.08 6.52 5.38
N ASP A 49 11.59 5.72 6.33
CA ASP A 49 12.62 4.73 6.10
C ASP A 49 12.12 3.57 5.23
N GLU A 50 10.95 2.99 5.54
CA GLU A 50 10.34 1.93 4.70
C GLU A 50 10.05 2.40 3.28
N GLN A 51 9.61 3.65 3.11
CA GLN A 51 9.37 4.23 1.79
C GLN A 51 10.67 4.42 1.00
N ARG A 52 11.75 4.83 1.68
CA ARG A 52 13.08 4.99 1.10
C ARG A 52 13.65 3.65 0.64
N GLU A 53 13.59 2.62 1.48
CA GLU A 53 14.07 1.28 1.14
C GLU A 53 13.34 0.69 -0.07
N LEU A 54 12.02 0.92 -0.19
CA LEU A 54 11.23 0.43 -1.32
C LEU A 54 11.59 1.16 -2.64
N MET A 55 11.88 2.46 -2.57
CA MET A 55 12.31 3.28 -3.71
C MET A 55 13.73 2.92 -4.16
N GLU A 56 14.64 2.70 -3.22
CA GLU A 56 16.02 2.29 -3.47
C GLU A 56 16.11 0.84 -3.97
N GLY A 57 15.30 -0.07 -3.40
CA GLY A 57 15.21 -1.47 -3.84
C GLY A 57 14.65 -1.63 -5.26
N LYS A 58 13.73 -0.76 -5.70
CA LYS A 58 13.26 -0.71 -7.10
C LYS A 58 14.32 -0.20 -8.08
N ARG A 59 15.35 0.50 -7.61
CA ARG A 59 16.47 0.97 -8.44
C ARG A 59 17.44 -0.16 -8.79
N ALA A 60 17.64 -1.12 -7.87
CA ALA A 60 18.48 -2.30 -8.11
C ALA A 60 17.84 -3.30 -9.10
N GLY A 61 16.51 -3.36 -9.18
CA GLY A 61 15.78 -4.27 -10.08
C GLY A 61 15.59 -3.79 -11.53
N ARG A 62 16.02 -2.57 -11.90
CA ARG A 62 15.91 -2.03 -13.28
C ARG A 62 17.24 -2.02 -14.05
N MET A 63 18.25 -2.76 -13.59
CA MET A 63 19.49 -3.01 -14.34
C MET A 63 19.63 -4.50 -14.66
N ALA A 64 18.60 -5.11 -15.24
CA ALA A 64 18.67 -6.43 -15.86
C ALA A 64 17.56 -6.60 -16.90
N SER A 65 17.73 -5.96 -18.06
CA SER A 65 17.19 -6.37 -19.37
C SER A 65 17.99 -5.69 -20.46
#